data_AF-A0A1I5DB65-F1
#
_entry.id   AF-A0A1I5DB65-F1
#
_cell.length_a   1.000
_cell.length_b   1.000
_cell.length_c   1.000
_cell.angle_alpha   90.00
_cell.angle_beta   90.00
_cell.angle_gamma   90.00
#
_symmetry.space_group_name_H-M   'P 1'
#
loop_
_entity.id
_entity.type
_entity.pdbx_description
1 polymer ?
#
loop_
_entity_poly.entity_id
_entity_poly.type
_entity_poly.pdbx_seq_one_letter_code
_entity_poly.pdbx_strand_id
1 'polypeptide(L)'
;MVRMLGAWGAALVVWLVGFTIVAQLASGASGGERLSDLDRTVRLDLPWVLISIAMVVAAGAVQRDRTHQVRWFAGILAIPVLAIVVGAAAPIGGDGDPLAVVLYVAEGVAGAAAGAAAAAVLSVKAEERGGGYW
;
A
#
# COMPACT_ATOMS: atom_id res chain seq x y z
N MET A 1 16.34 -5.73 -13.58
CA MET A 1 16.21 -5.95 -12.12
C MET A 1 16.25 -4.64 -11.33
N VAL A 2 17.14 -3.69 -11.67
CA VAL A 2 17.25 -2.38 -10.98
C VAL A 2 15.91 -1.64 -10.81
N ARG A 3 15.08 -1.53 -11.84
CA ARG A 3 13.75 -0.87 -11.74
C ARG A 3 12.78 -1.59 -10.79
N MET A 4 12.89 -2.92 -10.67
CA MET A 4 12.05 -3.72 -9.79
C MET A 4 12.44 -3.52 -8.33
N LEU A 5 13.74 -3.54 -8.04
CA LEU A 5 14.27 -3.17 -6.72
C LEU A 5 13.93 -1.73 -6.36
N GLY A 6 14.00 -0.80 -7.31
CA GLY A 6 13.59 0.59 -7.10
C GLY A 6 12.11 0.74 -6.78
N ALA A 7 11.24 -0.01 -7.47
CA ALA A 7 9.80 -0.01 -7.21
C ALA A 7 9.48 -0.58 -5.82
N TRP A 8 10.12 -1.67 -5.45
CA TRP A 8 10.01 -2.26 -4.12
C TRP A 8 10.54 -1.31 -3.04
N GLY A 9 11.69 -0.68 -3.26
CA GLY A 9 12.26 0.31 -2.35
C GLY A 9 11.34 1.52 -2.16
N ALA A 10 10.75 2.03 -3.24
CA ALA A 10 9.80 3.14 -3.17
C ALA A 10 8.55 2.77 -2.35
N ALA A 11 7.96 1.60 -2.60
CA ALA A 11 6.84 1.09 -1.81
C ALA A 11 7.22 0.91 -0.34
N LEU A 12 8.39 0.36 -0.05
CA LEU A 12 8.87 0.14 1.31
C LEU A 12 9.07 1.46 2.08
N VAL A 13 9.62 2.49 1.42
CA VAL A 13 9.77 3.82 2.02
C VAL A 13 8.41 4.43 2.35
N VAL A 14 7.45 4.36 1.41
CA VAL A 14 6.07 4.83 1.66
C VAL A 14 5.44 4.08 2.82
N TRP A 15 5.61 2.75 2.86
CA TRP A 15 5.11 1.93 3.95
C TRP A 15 5.71 2.35 5.30
N LEU A 16 7.03 2.50 5.41
CA LEU A 16 7.70 2.89 6.66
C LEU A 16 7.23 4.25 7.17
N VAL A 17 7.13 5.24 6.27
CA VAL A 17 6.64 6.59 6.61
C VAL A 17 5.18 6.53 7.04
N GLY A 18 4.33 5.89 6.23
CA GLY A 18 2.91 5.74 6.51
C GLY A 18 2.64 5.01 7.83
N PHE A 19 3.33 3.89 8.04
CA PHE A 19 3.23 3.10 9.26
C PHE A 19 3.65 3.91 10.49
N THR A 20 4.71 4.71 10.39
CA THR A 20 5.14 5.61 11.48
C THR A 20 4.04 6.62 11.81
N ILE A 21 3.39 7.20 10.80
CA ILE A 21 2.26 8.13 10.99
C ILE A 21 1.10 7.42 11.70
N VAL A 22 0.70 6.23 11.24
CA VAL A 22 -0.39 5.45 11.86
C VAL A 22 -0.06 5.09 13.30
N ALA A 23 1.16 4.64 13.58
CA ALA A 23 1.60 4.31 14.93
C ALA A 23 1.50 5.52 15.89
N GLN A 24 1.81 6.74 15.40
CA GLN A 24 1.65 7.97 16.17
C GLN A 24 0.18 8.38 16.34
N LEU A 25 -0.68 8.15 15.35
CA LEU A 25 -2.11 8.41 15.46
C LEU A 25 -2.81 7.43 16.42
N ALA A 26 -2.32 6.19 16.48
CA ALA A 26 -2.83 5.13 17.35
C ALA A 26 -2.39 5.29 18.82
N SER A 27 -1.18 5.82 19.08
CA SER A 27 -0.63 5.98 20.44
C SER A 27 -1.37 6.99 21.33
N GLY A 28 -2.25 7.81 20.73
CA GLY A 28 -3.09 8.76 21.45
C GLY A 28 -4.32 8.16 22.15
N ALA A 29 -4.57 6.86 22.02
CA ALA A 29 -5.62 6.16 22.76
C ALA A 29 -5.11 5.72 24.14
N SER A 30 -5.71 6.23 25.22
CA SER A 30 -5.50 5.69 26.57
C SER A 30 -5.79 4.19 26.53
N GLY A 31 -4.81 3.35 26.88
CA GLY A 31 -4.76 1.89 26.66
C GLY A 31 -5.80 1.04 27.41
N GLY A 32 -7.07 1.44 27.38
CA GLY A 32 -8.22 0.78 28.01
C GLY A 32 -9.56 1.34 27.54
N GLU A 33 -9.62 2.47 26.84
CA GLU A 33 -10.85 2.97 26.23
C GLU A 33 -10.99 2.44 24.80
N ARG A 34 -12.13 1.81 24.50
CA ARG A 34 -12.50 1.49 23.13
C ARG A 34 -12.61 2.79 22.36
N LEU A 35 -11.82 2.92 21.29
CA LEU A 35 -11.97 4.01 20.33
C LEU A 35 -13.40 4.02 19.80
N SER A 36 -13.96 5.22 19.63
CA SER A 36 -15.21 5.36 18.88
C SER A 36 -15.01 4.85 17.44
N ASP A 37 -16.07 4.35 16.80
CA ASP A 37 -15.99 3.87 15.41
C ASP A 37 -15.42 4.94 14.47
N LEU A 38 -15.79 6.21 14.69
CA LEU A 38 -15.28 7.34 13.92
C LEU A 38 -13.79 7.58 14.16
N ASP A 39 -13.31 7.52 15.40
CA ASP A 39 -11.88 7.68 15.71
C ASP A 39 -11.06 6.55 15.10
N ARG A 40 -11.57 5.32 15.16
CA ARG A 40 -10.94 4.16 14.52
C ARG A 40 -10.79 4.39 13.02
N THR A 41 -11.87 4.78 12.34
CA THR A 41 -11.83 5.02 10.89
C THR A 41 -10.87 6.12 10.50
N VAL A 42 -10.84 7.23 11.23
CA VAL A 42 -9.98 8.39 10.89
C VAL A 42 -8.50 8.12 11.22
N ARG A 43 -8.21 7.36 12.28
CA ARG A 43 -6.83 7.16 12.77
C ARG A 43 -6.17 5.89 12.25
N LEU A 44 -6.96 4.87 11.89
CA LEU A 44 -6.46 3.56 11.48
C LEU A 44 -6.88 3.24 10.05
N ASP A 45 -8.18 3.07 9.79
CA ASP A 45 -8.68 2.47 8.54
C ASP A 45 -8.39 3.37 7.32
N LEU A 46 -8.71 4.67 7.40
CA LEU A 46 -8.49 5.61 6.29
C LEU A 46 -7.00 5.84 5.98
N PRO A 47 -6.12 6.10 6.98
CA PRO A 47 -4.68 6.11 6.75
C PRO A 47 -4.16 4.82 6.13
N TRP A 48 -4.62 3.66 6.59
CA TRP A 48 -4.20 2.36 6.06
C TRP A 48 -4.53 2.18 4.57
N VAL A 49 -5.75 2.55 4.16
CA VAL A 49 -6.16 2.55 2.75
C VAL A 49 -5.29 3.51 1.93
N LEU A 50 -5.05 4.73 2.43
CA LEU A 50 -4.23 5.73 1.75
C LEU A 50 -2.78 5.28 1.56
N ILE A 51 -2.19 4.65 2.57
CA ILE A 51 -0.83 4.08 2.47
C ILE A 51 -0.81 2.97 1.43
N SER A 52 -1.80 2.10 1.42
CA SER A 52 -1.92 1.00 0.45
C SER A 52 -1.99 1.51 -1.00
N ILE A 53 -2.76 2.57 -1.24
CA ILE A 53 -2.80 3.27 -2.54
C ILE A 53 -1.43 3.85 -2.88
N ALA A 54 -0.85 4.62 -1.96
CA ALA A 54 0.39 5.35 -2.18
C ALA A 54 1.58 4.42 -2.46
N MET A 55 1.68 3.28 -1.78
CA MET A 55 2.73 2.29 -2.03
C MET A 55 2.70 1.80 -3.48
N VAL A 56 1.53 1.41 -3.97
CA VAL A 56 1.38 0.89 -5.34
C VAL A 56 1.64 1.98 -6.37
N VAL A 57 1.17 3.21 -6.13
CA VAL A 57 1.41 4.35 -7.02
C VAL A 57 2.91 4.70 -7.07
N ALA A 58 3.59 4.74 -5.94
CA ALA A 58 5.03 5.00 -5.88
C ALA A 58 5.83 3.93 -6.62
N ALA A 59 5.49 2.65 -6.41
CA ALA A 59 6.10 1.54 -7.14
C ALA A 59 5.81 1.63 -8.66
N GLY A 60 4.58 1.98 -9.04
CA GLY A 60 4.17 2.18 -10.43
C GLY A 60 4.89 3.34 -11.12
N ALA A 61 5.17 4.42 -10.40
CA ALA A 61 5.93 5.57 -10.91
C ALA A 61 7.39 5.18 -11.24
N VAL A 62 7.97 4.22 -10.52
CA VAL A 62 9.31 3.67 -10.81
C VAL A 62 9.24 2.60 -11.91
N GLN A 63 8.26 1.70 -11.83
CA GLN A 63 8.06 0.59 -12.77
C GLN A 63 6.99 0.96 -13.81
N ARG A 64 7.24 2.01 -14.60
CA ARG A 64 6.30 2.50 -15.63
C ARG A 64 6.09 1.57 -16.83
N ASP A 65 7.03 0.67 -17.08
CA ASP A 65 6.99 -0.22 -18.25
C ASP A 65 5.98 -1.35 -18.04
N ARG A 66 4.90 -1.34 -18.81
CA ARG A 66 3.81 -2.32 -18.76
C ARG A 66 3.86 -3.37 -19.87
N THR A 67 4.95 -3.44 -20.64
CA THR A 67 5.10 -4.39 -21.74
C THR A 67 4.96 -5.85 -21.29
N HIS A 68 5.47 -6.17 -20.10
CA HIS A 68 5.29 -7.46 -19.45
C HIS A 68 4.39 -7.31 -18.23
N GLN A 69 3.08 -7.50 -18.42
CA GLN A 69 2.06 -7.26 -17.39
C GLN A 69 2.30 -8.04 -16.08
N VAL A 70 2.71 -9.31 -16.17
CA VAL A 70 3.01 -10.14 -14.97
C VAL A 70 4.17 -9.54 -14.17
N ARG A 71 5.24 -9.14 -14.86
CA ARG A 71 6.41 -8.52 -14.22
C ARG A 71 6.08 -7.13 -13.65
N TRP A 72 5.20 -6.39 -14.32
CA TRP A 72 4.71 -5.10 -13.84
C TRP A 72 3.93 -5.27 -12.52
N PHE A 73 2.98 -6.20 -12.48
CA PHE A 73 2.25 -6.52 -11.24
C PHE A 73 3.16 -6.99 -10.12
N ALA A 74 4.12 -7.89 -10.41
CA ALA A 74 5.11 -8.33 -9.42
C ALA A 74 5.96 -7.16 -8.88
N GLY A 75 6.25 -6.16 -9.73
CA GLY A 75 6.96 -4.95 -9.33
C GLY A 75 6.16 -4.05 -8.39
N ILE A 76 4.86 -3.88 -8.63
CA ILE A 76 4.05 -2.91 -7.88
C ILE A 76 3.29 -3.51 -6.69
N LEU A 77 3.01 -4.82 -6.69
CA LEU A 77 2.17 -5.46 -5.67
C LEU A 77 2.94 -6.28 -4.62
N ALA A 78 4.18 -6.69 -4.89
CA ALA A 78 4.91 -7.57 -3.96
C ALA A 78 5.04 -6.97 -2.55
N ILE A 79 5.48 -5.70 -2.45
CA ILE A 79 5.64 -5.04 -1.15
C ILE A 79 4.28 -4.70 -0.50
N PRO A 80 3.29 -4.14 -1.20
CA PRO A 80 1.95 -3.95 -0.64
C PRO A 80 1.31 -5.23 -0.08
N VAL A 81 1.43 -6.35 -0.79
CA VAL A 81 0.90 -7.64 -0.31
C VAL A 81 1.63 -8.08 0.95
N LEU A 82 2.97 -7.98 0.99
CA LEU A 82 3.73 -8.28 2.20
C LEU A 82 3.35 -7.37 3.38
N ALA A 83 3.15 -6.08 3.12
CA ALA A 83 2.71 -5.11 4.12
C ALA A 83 1.34 -5.46 4.70
N ILE A 84 0.38 -5.91 3.87
CA ILE A 84 -0.93 -6.37 4.33
C ILE A 84 -0.80 -7.59 5.24
N VAL A 85 0.03 -8.57 4.86
CA VAL A 85 0.27 -9.78 5.67
C VAL A 85 0.92 -9.43 7.02
N VAL A 86 1.93 -8.56 7.00
CA VAL A 86 2.62 -8.11 8.23
C VAL A 86 1.68 -7.29 9.12
N GLY A 87 0.91 -6.38 8.54
CA GLY A 87 -0.06 -5.56 9.27
C GLY A 87 -1.19 -6.38 9.89
N ALA A 88 -1.70 -7.38 9.17
CA ALA A 88 -2.72 -8.30 9.69
C ALA A 88 -2.22 -9.15 10.87
N ALA A 89 -0.90 -9.41 10.94
CA ALA A 89 -0.27 -10.09 12.06
C ALA A 89 0.09 -9.14 13.23
N ALA A 90 0.05 -7.81 13.02
CA ALA A 90 0.46 -6.83 14.02
C ALA A 90 -0.73 -6.48 14.95
N PRO A 91 -0.52 -6.44 16.28
CA PRO A 91 -1.59 -6.22 17.27
C PRO A 91 -1.97 -4.73 17.42
N ILE A 92 -2.04 -3.97 16.32
CA ILE A 92 -2.15 -2.49 16.36
C ILE A 92 -3.58 -2.01 16.67
N GLY A 93 -4.59 -2.88 16.54
CA GLY A 93 -6.01 -2.52 16.65
C GLY A 93 -6.71 -2.84 17.97
N GLY A 94 -6.09 -3.61 18.88
CA GLY A 94 -6.74 -4.07 20.11
C GLY A 94 -7.89 -5.06 19.88
N ASP A 95 -7.95 -6.08 20.73
CA ASP A 95 -8.83 -7.26 20.66
C ASP A 95 -8.62 -8.09 19.38
N GLY A 96 -8.04 -9.28 19.49
CA GLY A 96 -7.75 -10.21 18.38
C GLY A 96 -9.00 -10.78 17.67
N ASP A 97 -9.97 -9.93 17.37
CA ASP A 97 -11.21 -10.22 16.67
C ASP A 97 -10.92 -10.59 15.21
N PRO A 98 -11.27 -11.81 14.77
CA PRO A 98 -11.08 -12.24 13.39
C PRO A 98 -11.76 -11.32 12.37
N LEU A 99 -12.89 -10.69 12.72
CA LEU A 99 -13.59 -9.78 11.80
C LEU A 99 -12.76 -8.52 11.52
N ALA A 100 -12.12 -7.95 12.54
CA ALA A 100 -11.24 -6.80 12.39
C ALA A 100 -10.05 -7.10 11.46
N VAL A 101 -9.48 -8.31 11.57
CA VAL A 101 -8.40 -8.76 10.68
C VAL A 101 -8.87 -8.87 9.23
N VAL A 102 -10.06 -9.44 9.01
CA VAL A 102 -10.63 -9.57 7.65
C VAL A 102 -10.89 -8.19 7.04
N LEU A 103 -11.46 -7.26 7.80
CA LEU A 103 -11.70 -5.89 7.33
C LEU A 103 -10.39 -5.17 7.00
N TYR A 104 -9.38 -5.29 7.86
CA TYR A 104 -8.05 -4.72 7.63
C TYR A 104 -7.40 -5.23 6.34
N VAL A 105 -7.51 -6.54 6.08
CA VAL A 105 -7.03 -7.15 4.83
C VAL A 105 -7.85 -6.65 3.64
N ALA A 106 -9.17 -6.58 3.75
CA ALA A 106 -10.06 -6.11 2.68
C ALA A 106 -9.77 -4.66 2.30
N GLU A 107 -9.55 -3.78 3.29
CA GLU A 107 -9.13 -2.39 3.10
C GLU A 107 -7.78 -2.27 2.40
N GLY A 108 -6.80 -3.05 2.85
CA GLY A 108 -5.48 -3.08 2.22
C GLY A 108 -5.54 -3.55 0.76
N VAL A 109 -6.34 -4.59 0.48
CA VAL A 109 -6.57 -5.10 -0.89
C VAL A 109 -7.30 -4.06 -1.74
N ALA A 110 -8.35 -3.42 -1.22
CA ALA A 110 -9.09 -2.37 -1.91
C ALA A 110 -8.18 -1.17 -2.23
N GLY A 111 -7.37 -0.72 -1.27
CA GLY A 111 -6.39 0.33 -1.46
C GLY A 111 -5.32 -0.05 -2.49
N ALA A 112 -4.79 -1.27 -2.43
CA ALA A 112 -3.82 -1.75 -3.41
C ALA A 112 -4.41 -1.84 -4.83
N ALA A 113 -5.67 -2.28 -4.96
CA ALA A 113 -6.39 -2.32 -6.23
C ALA A 113 -6.62 -0.91 -6.81
N ALA A 114 -7.06 0.03 -5.98
CA ALA A 114 -7.20 1.44 -6.37
C ALA A 114 -5.85 2.06 -6.77
N GLY A 115 -4.79 1.78 -6.01
CA GLY A 115 -3.43 2.19 -6.35
C GLY A 115 -2.93 1.56 -7.65
N ALA A 116 -3.29 0.32 -7.96
CA ALA A 116 -2.94 -0.34 -9.22
C ALA A 116 -3.67 0.29 -10.41
N ALA A 117 -4.94 0.68 -10.24
CA ALA A 117 -5.68 1.43 -11.25
C ALA A 117 -5.03 2.80 -11.52
N ALA A 118 -4.62 3.53 -10.46
CA ALA A 118 -3.89 4.79 -10.62
C ALA A 118 -2.50 4.59 -11.26
N ALA A 119 -1.74 3.58 -10.85
CA ALA A 119 -0.45 3.23 -11.43
C ALA A 119 -0.56 2.84 -12.91
N ALA A 120 -1.67 2.22 -13.32
CA ALA A 120 -1.93 1.89 -14.72
C ALA A 120 -2.07 3.15 -15.60
N VAL A 121 -2.64 4.24 -15.08
CA VAL A 121 -2.74 5.53 -15.78
C VAL A 121 -1.35 6.18 -15.96
N LEU A 122 -0.41 5.91 -15.05
CA LEU A 122 0.97 6.41 -15.10
C LEU A 122 1.91 5.57 -15.99
N SER A 123 1.45 4.42 -16.46
CA SER A 123 2.26 3.43 -17.18
C SER A 123 2.37 3.74 -18.67
N VAL A 124 3.48 3.31 -19.29
CA VAL A 124 3.78 3.51 -20.72
C VAL A 124 4.01 2.14 -21.36
N LYS A 125 3.48 1.92 -22.57
CA LYS A 125 3.74 0.70 -23.34
C LYS A 125 4.96 0.89 -24.25
N ALA A 126 5.74 -0.16 -24.50
CA ALA A 126 6.92 -0.08 -25.36
C ALA A 126 6.63 0.42 -26.79
N GLU A 127 5.41 0.22 -27.32
CA GLU A 127 5.00 0.80 -28.60
C GLU A 127 5.06 2.34 -28.61
N GLU A 128 4.80 3.00 -27.48
CA GLU A 128 4.88 4.46 -27.33
C GLU A 128 6.33 4.96 -27.21
N ARG A 129 7.32 4.07 -27.00
CA ARG A 129 8.75 4.40 -27.00
C ARG A 129 9.40 4.33 -28.38
N GLY A 130 8.70 3.85 -29.41
CA GLY A 130 9.23 3.70 -30.77
C GLY A 130 9.53 5.01 -31.52
N GLY A 131 9.25 6.18 -30.94
CA GLY A 131 9.51 7.49 -31.55
C GLY A 131 10.58 8.35 -30.86
N GLY A 132 11.23 7.84 -29.80
CA GLY A 132 12.20 8.61 -29.02
C GLY A 132 13.59 7.98 -29.08
N TYR A 133 14.50 8.62 -29.82
CA TYR A 133 15.92 8.30 -29.87
C TYR A 133 16.50 8.14 -28.46
N TRP A 134 17.06 6.96 -28.17
CA TRP A 134 18.14 6.75 -27.23
C TRP A 134 19.34 6.23 -28.01
#